data_AF-A0A925K0F1-F1
#
_entry.id   AF-A0A925K0F1-F1
#
_cell.length_a   1.000
_cell.length_b   1.000
_cell.length_c   1.000
_cell.angle_alpha   90.00
_cell.angle_beta   90.00
_cell.angle_gamma   90.00
#
_symmetry.space_group_name_H-M   'P 1'
#
loop_
_entity.id
_entity.type
_entity.pdbx_description
1 polymer ?
#
loop_
_entity_poly.entity_id
_entity_poly.type
_entity_poly.pdbx_seq_one_letter_code
_entity_poly.pdbx_strand_id
1 'polypeptide(L)'
;MNSLIRFLKVMLFTGVLALLGPVLIVVVLMLLSPGARMRSDLNYDEHVRPLIGALATWFGLMLFVGFVSFLTGLPRKFTAASGDGEGFIARMDAAAKSVRYRPGGREGNRLTYKPPFYAFLAEKITVEMGEGVAIVSAPFGMKKKLEKNLFISAQGRTAA
;
A
#
# COMPACT_ATOMS: atom_id res chain seq x y z
N MET A 1 -2.52 10.82 5.09
CA MET A 1 -3.34 11.31 3.96
C MET A 1 -4.81 11.22 4.38
N ASN A 2 -5.73 12.04 3.85
CA ASN A 2 -7.16 11.83 4.13
C ASN A 2 -7.55 10.43 3.58
N SER A 3 -8.25 9.61 4.36
CA SER A 3 -8.57 8.21 3.99
C SER A 3 -9.26 8.12 2.63
N LEU A 4 -10.10 9.11 2.31
CA LEU A 4 -10.77 9.29 1.03
C LEU A 4 -9.80 9.45 -0.15
N ILE A 5 -8.75 10.26 0.01
CA ILE A 5 -7.76 10.50 -1.06
C ILE A 5 -7.00 9.20 -1.35
N ARG A 6 -6.72 8.42 -0.31
CA ARG A 6 -6.07 7.12 -0.47
C ARG A 6 -6.95 6.14 -1.22
N PHE A 7 -8.21 6.03 -0.79
CA PHE A 7 -9.20 5.18 -1.44
C PHE A 7 -9.28 5.51 -2.93
N LEU A 8 -9.42 6.79 -3.27
CA LEU A 8 -9.46 7.26 -4.65
C LEU A 8 -8.20 6.87 -5.43
N LYS A 9 -7.00 7.05 -4.87
CA LYS A 9 -5.74 6.65 -5.53
C LYS A 9 -5.65 5.15 -5.79
N VAL A 10 -6.01 4.33 -4.80
CA VAL A 10 -5.95 2.87 -4.93
C VAL A 10 -6.96 2.40 -5.97
N MET A 11 -8.20 2.92 -5.91
CA MET A 11 -9.27 2.57 -6.86
C MET A 11 -8.97 3.05 -8.28
N LEU A 12 -8.36 4.23 -8.44
CA LEU A 12 -7.92 4.72 -9.74
C LEU A 12 -6.82 3.81 -10.32
N PHE A 13 -5.83 3.46 -9.50
CA PHE A 13 -4.75 2.58 -9.92
C PHE A 13 -5.27 1.20 -10.34
N THR A 14 -6.16 0.61 -9.55
CA THR A 14 -6.77 -0.69 -9.90
C THR A 14 -7.72 -0.59 -11.08
N GLY A 15 -8.41 0.53 -11.27
CA GLY A 15 -9.22 0.80 -12.47
C GLY A 15 -8.36 0.83 -13.73
N VAL A 16 -7.21 1.51 -13.71
CA VAL A 16 -6.26 1.51 -14.82
C VAL A 16 -5.72 0.10 -15.08
N LEU A 17 -5.38 -0.65 -14.03
CA LEU A 17 -4.94 -2.04 -14.15
C LEU A 17 -6.02 -2.95 -14.75
N ALA A 18 -7.27 -2.73 -14.37
CA ALA A 18 -8.43 -3.49 -14.86
C ALA A 18 -8.63 -3.29 -16.36
N LEU A 19 -8.36 -2.09 -16.89
CA LEU A 19 -8.41 -1.78 -18.33
C LEU A 19 -7.21 -2.34 -19.11
N LEU A 20 -6.03 -2.37 -18.49
CA LEU A 20 -4.81 -2.90 -19.11
C LEU A 20 -4.92 -4.38 -19.51
N GLY A 21 -5.58 -5.20 -18.69
CA GLY A 21 -5.77 -6.63 -18.97
C GLY A 21 -6.46 -6.92 -20.31
N PRO A 22 -7.70 -6.44 -20.51
CA PRO A 22 -8.43 -6.58 -21.78
C PRO A 22 -7.68 -5.98 -22.97
N VAL A 23 -7.03 -4.83 -22.80
CA VAL A 23 -6.23 -4.20 -23.86
C VAL A 23 -5.06 -5.09 -24.27
N LEU A 24 -4.31 -5.66 -23.32
CA LEU A 24 -3.24 -6.62 -23.59
C LEU A 24 -3.75 -7.86 -24.32
N ILE A 25 -4.90 -8.40 -23.92
CA ILE A 25 -5.52 -9.55 -24.60
C ILE A 25 -5.82 -9.22 -26.05
N VAL A 26 -6.44 -8.06 -26.33
CA VAL A 26 -6.74 -7.62 -27.69
C VAL A 26 -5.48 -7.41 -28.52
N VAL A 27 -4.46 -6.76 -27.96
CA VAL A 27 -3.16 -6.54 -28.64
C VAL A 27 -2.49 -7.87 -28.98
N VAL A 28 -2.47 -8.82 -28.04
CA VAL A 28 -1.90 -10.16 -28.25
C VAL A 28 -2.66 -10.91 -29.34
N LEU A 29 -3.99 -10.86 -29.33
CA LEU A 29 -4.82 -11.49 -30.37
C LEU A 29 -4.58 -10.88 -31.75
N MET A 30 -4.44 -9.54 -31.83
CA MET A 30 -4.12 -8.84 -33.08
C MET A 30 -2.73 -9.21 -33.62
N LEU A 31 -1.72 -9.32 -32.74
CA LEU A 31 -0.36 -9.69 -33.13
C LEU A 31 -0.23 -11.14 -33.56
N LEU A 32 -0.97 -12.06 -32.92
CA LEU A 32 -0.92 -13.49 -33.22
C LEU A 32 -1.77 -13.88 -34.44
N SER A 33 -2.79 -13.09 -34.80
CA SER A 33 -3.68 -13.39 -35.93
C SER A 33 -3.87 -12.20 -36.87
N PRO A 34 -2.85 -11.81 -37.65
CA PRO A 34 -2.91 -10.64 -38.55
C PRO A 34 -3.92 -10.76 -39.72
N GLY A 35 -4.72 -11.83 -39.77
CA GLY A 35 -5.78 -12.03 -40.78
C GLY A 35 -7.10 -12.57 -40.25
N ALA A 36 -7.30 -12.64 -38.92
CA ALA A 36 -8.57 -13.11 -38.35
C ALA A 36 -9.67 -12.07 -38.56
N ARG A 37 -10.33 -12.11 -39.72
CA ARG A 37 -11.61 -11.43 -39.91
C ARG A 37 -12.57 -12.00 -38.87
N MET A 38 -13.10 -11.15 -37.98
CA MET A 38 -14.24 -11.52 -37.14
C MET A 38 -15.33 -12.04 -38.07
N ARG A 39 -15.64 -13.34 -37.99
CA ARG A 39 -16.76 -13.92 -38.73
C ARG A 39 -18.02 -13.17 -38.29
N SER A 40 -18.75 -12.60 -39.24
CA SER A 40 -19.99 -11.86 -38.97
C SER A 40 -21.13 -12.74 -38.44
N ASP A 41 -20.98 -14.07 -38.47
CA ASP A 41 -21.90 -15.07 -37.92
C ASP A 41 -21.72 -15.32 -36.40
N LEU A 42 -21.09 -14.39 -35.67
CA LEU A 42 -20.97 -14.50 -34.22
C LEU A 42 -22.35 -14.31 -33.58
N ASN A 43 -22.98 -15.44 -33.22
CA ASN A 43 -24.23 -15.45 -32.49
C ASN A 43 -24.04 -14.78 -31.11
N TYR A 44 -24.86 -13.77 -30.80
CA TYR A 44 -24.69 -12.89 -29.65
C TYR A 44 -24.72 -13.67 -28.32
N ASP A 45 -25.57 -14.69 -28.22
CA ASP A 45 -25.72 -15.50 -27.00
C ASP A 45 -24.53 -16.43 -26.73
N GLU A 46 -23.85 -16.91 -27.77
CA GLU A 46 -22.84 -17.96 -27.64
C GLU A 46 -21.43 -17.39 -27.40
N HIS A 47 -21.17 -16.16 -27.85
CA HIS A 47 -19.84 -15.55 -27.74
C HIS A 47 -19.81 -14.22 -27.00
N VAL A 48 -20.84 -13.36 -27.14
CA VAL A 48 -20.83 -12.02 -26.52
C VAL A 48 -21.19 -12.11 -25.04
N ARG A 49 -22.18 -12.91 -24.67
CA ARG A 49 -22.60 -13.11 -23.28
C ARG A 49 -21.50 -13.67 -22.36
N PRO A 50 -20.76 -14.74 -22.72
CA PRO A 50 -19.66 -15.22 -21.90
C PRO A 50 -18.47 -14.25 -21.89
N LEU A 51 -18.22 -13.50 -22.96
CA LEU A 51 -17.17 -12.48 -23.00
C LEU A 51 -17.48 -11.30 -22.06
N ILE A 52 -18.73 -10.81 -22.07
CA ILE A 52 -19.20 -9.79 -21.13
C ILE A 52 -19.12 -10.32 -19.69
N GLY A 53 -19.52 -11.57 -19.46
CA GLY A 53 -19.39 -12.23 -18.16
C GLY A 53 -17.94 -12.28 -17.67
N ALA A 54 -17.02 -12.73 -18.52
CA ALA A 54 -15.59 -12.82 -18.19
C ALA A 54 -14.98 -11.43 -17.91
N LEU A 55 -15.33 -10.42 -18.71
CA LEU A 55 -14.93 -9.04 -18.46
C LEU A 55 -15.49 -8.54 -17.13
N ALA A 56 -16.78 -8.72 -16.87
CA ALA A 56 -17.40 -8.32 -15.60
C ALA A 56 -16.74 -9.00 -14.39
N THR A 57 -16.43 -10.30 -14.48
CA THR A 57 -15.70 -11.03 -13.45
C THR A 57 -14.28 -10.49 -13.27
N TRP A 58 -13.56 -10.18 -14.35
CA TRP A 58 -12.22 -9.58 -14.30
C TRP A 58 -12.22 -8.21 -13.61
N PHE A 59 -13.13 -7.34 -14.02
CA PHE A 59 -13.31 -6.03 -13.39
C PHE A 59 -13.69 -6.17 -11.92
N GLY A 60 -14.62 -7.06 -11.58
CA GLY A 60 -15.00 -7.34 -10.20
C GLY A 60 -13.83 -7.84 -9.35
N LEU A 61 -13.02 -8.76 -9.88
CA LEU A 61 -11.81 -9.26 -9.22
C LEU A 61 -10.78 -8.15 -8.99
N MET A 62 -10.53 -7.32 -9.99
CA MET A 62 -9.56 -6.21 -9.87
C MET A 62 -10.02 -5.15 -8.88
N LEU A 63 -11.31 -4.82 -8.85
CA LEU A 63 -11.87 -3.92 -7.85
C LEU A 63 -11.78 -4.53 -6.44
N PHE A 64 -12.05 -5.83 -6.30
CA PHE A 64 -11.89 -6.54 -5.02
C PHE A 64 -10.44 -6.54 -4.53
N VAL A 65 -9.48 -6.84 -5.42
CA VAL A 65 -8.04 -6.76 -5.11
C VAL A 65 -7.63 -5.34 -4.71
N GLY A 66 -8.16 -4.31 -5.40
CA GLY A 66 -7.97 -2.92 -5.02
C GLY A 66 -8.52 -2.59 -3.64
N PHE A 67 -9.73 -3.07 -3.32
CA PHE A 67 -10.35 -2.88 -2.03
C PHE A 67 -9.56 -3.55 -0.89
N VAL A 68 -9.12 -4.80 -1.09
CA VAL A 68 -8.26 -5.50 -0.12
C VAL A 68 -6.92 -4.77 0.06
N SER A 69 -6.33 -4.26 -1.03
CA SER A 69 -5.09 -3.46 -1.00
C SER A 69 -5.28 -2.14 -0.25
N PHE A 70 -6.45 -1.52 -0.38
CA PHE A 70 -6.81 -0.34 0.41
C PHE A 70 -6.91 -0.65 1.90
N LEU A 71 -7.66 -1.71 2.27
CA LEU A 71 -7.84 -2.13 3.67
C LEU A 71 -6.53 -2.49 4.35
N THR A 72 -5.71 -3.31 3.70
CA THR A 72 -4.38 -3.69 4.20
C THR A 72 -3.42 -2.52 4.21
N GLY A 73 -3.65 -1.52 3.39
CA GLY A 73 -2.86 -0.30 3.39
C GLY A 73 -3.04 0.55 4.64
N LEU A 74 -4.24 0.58 5.24
CA LEU A 74 -4.64 1.58 6.24
C LEU A 74 -3.63 1.71 7.40
N PRO A 75 -3.30 2.96 7.81
CA PRO A 75 -2.40 3.16 8.92
C PRO A 75 -3.05 2.64 10.20
N ARG A 76 -2.34 1.78 10.93
CA ARG A 76 -2.74 1.36 12.27
C ARG A 76 -1.90 2.08 13.31
N LYS A 77 -2.59 2.54 14.36
CA LYS A 77 -1.95 3.08 15.55
C LYS A 77 -1.57 1.93 16.47
N PHE A 78 -0.37 1.98 17.03
CA PHE A 78 0.08 1.11 18.11
C PHE A 78 0.90 1.93 19.11
N THR A 79 0.91 1.50 20.35
CA THR A 79 1.67 2.13 21.43
C THR A 79 3.04 1.47 21.55
N ALA A 80 4.08 2.28 21.75
CA ALA A 80 5.44 1.82 22.02
C ALA A 80 5.96 2.51 23.28
N ALA A 81 6.72 1.79 24.11
CA ALA A 81 7.34 2.37 25.30
C ALA A 81 8.40 3.40 24.89
N SER A 82 8.20 4.66 25.28
CA SER A 82 9.15 5.74 24.97
C SER A 82 10.38 5.61 25.87
N GLY A 83 10.18 5.44 27.18
CA GLY A 83 11.26 5.52 28.15
C GLY A 83 11.94 6.89 28.05
N ASP A 84 13.22 6.91 27.67
CA ASP A 84 13.96 8.14 27.34
C ASP A 84 13.55 8.71 25.97
N GLY A 85 13.12 9.98 25.96
CA GLY A 85 12.61 10.67 24.79
C GLY A 85 13.64 10.78 23.66
N GLU A 86 14.91 11.05 23.95
CA GLU A 86 15.96 11.13 22.93
C GLU A 86 16.38 9.75 22.44
N GLY A 87 16.55 8.80 23.36
CA GLY A 87 16.84 7.40 23.03
C GLY A 87 15.75 6.75 22.17
N PHE A 88 14.48 7.12 22.35
CA PHE A 88 13.39 6.64 21.51
C PHE A 88 13.43 7.25 20.10
N ILE A 89 13.73 8.55 19.96
CA ILE A 89 13.85 9.20 18.65
C ILE A 89 14.96 8.55 17.82
N ALA A 90 16.12 8.28 18.41
CA ALA A 90 17.22 7.60 17.71
C ALA A 90 16.82 6.18 17.24
N ARG A 91 16.09 5.43 18.07
CA ARG A 91 15.56 4.10 17.71
C ARG A 91 14.53 4.16 16.59
N MET A 92 13.62 5.14 16.65
CA MET A 92 12.64 5.39 15.61
C MET A 92 13.30 5.80 14.29
N ASP A 93 14.33 6.64 14.31
CA ASP A 93 15.08 7.04 13.13
C ASP A 93 15.80 5.85 12.48
N ALA A 94 16.43 4.98 13.27
CA ALA A 94 17.05 3.75 12.78
C ALA A 94 16.00 2.80 12.18
N ALA A 95 14.87 2.63 12.86
CA ALA A 95 13.76 1.80 12.38
C ALA A 95 13.16 2.36 11.08
N ALA A 96 12.97 3.68 10.99
CA ALA A 96 12.48 4.35 9.78
C ALA A 96 13.46 4.20 8.60
N LYS A 97 14.77 4.38 8.84
CA LYS A 97 15.81 4.15 7.82
C LYS A 97 15.81 2.70 7.32
N SER A 98 15.58 1.72 8.19
CA SER A 98 15.51 0.30 7.79
C SER A 98 14.37 0.00 6.80
N VAL A 99 13.28 0.75 6.88
CA VAL A 99 12.14 0.66 5.94
C VAL A 99 12.22 1.69 4.82
N ARG A 100 13.37 2.38 4.67
CA ARG A 100 13.66 3.42 3.67
C ARG A 100 12.78 4.66 3.79
N TYR A 101 12.20 4.90 4.96
CA TYR A 101 11.51 6.14 5.27
C TYR A 101 12.52 7.21 5.65
N ARG A 102 12.22 8.46 5.29
CA ARG A 102 13.07 9.63 5.57
C ARG A 102 12.43 10.51 6.63
N PRO A 103 13.20 11.14 7.52
CA PRO A 103 12.66 12.12 8.45
C PRO A 103 12.02 13.27 7.67
N GLY A 104 10.77 13.58 7.99
CA GLY A 104 9.94 14.55 7.28
C GLY A 104 9.77 15.88 8.00
N GLY A 105 9.96 15.89 9.32
CA GLY A 105 9.83 17.06 10.21
C GLY A 105 9.36 16.65 11.61
N ARG A 106 9.63 17.51 12.60
CA ARG A 106 9.12 17.41 13.97
C ARG A 106 8.28 18.66 14.26
N GLU A 107 7.06 18.46 14.75
CA GLU A 107 6.13 19.51 15.11
C GLU A 107 5.71 19.29 16.56
N GLY A 108 6.37 19.99 17.48
CA GLY A 108 6.26 19.74 18.93
C GLY A 108 6.61 18.30 19.31
N ASN A 109 5.61 17.57 19.83
CA ASN A 109 5.72 16.16 20.21
C ASN A 109 5.43 15.18 19.07
N ARG A 110 5.15 15.67 17.85
CA ARG A 110 4.83 14.84 16.69
C ARG A 110 6.02 14.74 15.75
N LEU A 111 6.50 13.52 15.51
CA LEU A 111 7.51 13.20 14.49
C LEU A 111 6.82 12.61 13.26
N THR A 112 7.22 13.06 12.08
CA THR A 112 6.69 12.54 10.81
C THR A 112 7.81 11.99 9.94
N TYR A 113 7.61 10.79 9.41
CA TYR A 113 8.50 10.16 8.44
C TYR A 113 7.81 10.00 7.09
N LYS A 114 8.50 10.41 6.03
CA LYS A 114 8.02 10.38 4.64
C LYS A 114 8.37 9.02 4.00
N PRO A 115 7.45 8.42 3.21
CA PRO A 115 7.73 7.21 2.45
C PRO A 115 8.76 7.47 1.35
N PRO A 116 9.38 6.40 0.80
CA PRO A 116 10.27 6.54 -0.35
C PRO A 116 9.52 7.01 -1.60
N PHE A 117 10.21 7.75 -2.48
CA PHE A 117 9.60 8.44 -3.64
C PHE A 117 8.86 7.49 -4.60
N TYR A 118 9.30 6.24 -4.71
CA TYR A 118 8.69 5.23 -5.59
C TYR A 118 7.45 4.56 -4.97
N ALA A 119 7.15 4.81 -3.69
CA ALA A 119 6.02 4.22 -2.98
C ALA A 119 4.85 5.21 -2.88
N PHE A 120 4.26 5.58 -4.01
CA PHE A 120 3.20 6.59 -4.12
C PHE A 120 1.92 6.28 -3.30
N LEU A 121 1.67 5.01 -3.01
CA LEU A 121 0.53 4.53 -2.23
C LEU A 121 0.85 4.34 -0.74
N ALA A 122 2.11 4.53 -0.33
CA ALA A 122 2.53 4.36 1.05
C ALA A 122 2.17 5.59 1.90
N GLU A 123 1.69 5.34 3.12
CA GLU A 123 1.38 6.41 4.08
C GLU A 123 2.64 6.87 4.81
N LYS A 124 2.60 8.12 5.28
CA LYS A 124 3.58 8.64 6.23
C LYS A 124 3.48 7.87 7.54
N ILE A 125 4.62 7.63 8.18
CA ILE A 125 4.64 7.15 9.57
C ILE A 125 4.60 8.39 10.46
N THR A 126 3.68 8.44 11.42
CA THR A 126 3.62 9.54 12.39
C THR A 126 3.77 8.99 13.79
N VAL A 127 4.56 9.65 14.61
CA VAL A 127 4.80 9.27 16.00
C VAL A 127 4.43 10.44 16.88
N GLU A 128 3.54 10.23 17.84
CA GLU A 128 3.16 11.20 18.85
C GLU A 128 3.79 10.78 20.17
N MET A 129 4.72 11.59 20.66
CA MET A 129 5.43 11.38 21.92
C MET A 129 4.52 11.81 23.09
N GLY A 130 4.19 10.87 23.98
CA GLY A 130 3.53 11.14 25.26
C GLY A 130 4.47 10.90 26.45
N GLU A 131 3.98 11.18 27.65
CA GLU A 131 4.70 10.87 28.89
C GLU A 131 4.81 9.34 29.05
N GLY A 132 6.01 8.79 28.86
CA GLY A 132 6.31 7.36 29.00
C GLY A 132 5.89 6.46 27.83
N VAL A 133 4.91 6.86 27.01
CA VAL A 133 4.40 6.08 25.87
C VAL A 133 4.32 6.93 24.60
N ALA A 134 4.78 6.37 23.48
CA ALA A 134 4.64 6.97 22.16
C ALA A 134 3.56 6.25 21.33
N ILE A 135 2.69 7.00 20.65
CA ILE A 135 1.70 6.46 19.72
C ILE A 135 2.30 6.50 18.32
N VAL A 136 2.59 5.33 17.75
CA VAL A 136 3.12 5.18 16.40
C VAL A 136 1.99 4.79 15.45
N SER A 137 1.79 5.59 14.40
CA SER A 137 0.88 5.30 13.30
C SER A 137 1.68 4.87 12.07
N ALA A 138 1.52 3.62 11.65
CA ALA A 138 2.27 3.05 10.52
C ALA A 138 1.40 2.14 9.62
N PRO A 139 1.79 1.92 8.36
CA PRO A 139 1.12 0.96 7.48
C PRO A 139 1.14 -0.47 8.05
N PHE A 140 0.06 -1.24 7.85
CA PHE A 140 -0.10 -2.60 8.41
C PHE A 140 1.11 -3.52 8.17
N GLY A 141 1.63 -3.58 6.94
CA GLY A 141 2.79 -4.40 6.57
C GLY A 141 4.11 -3.98 7.24
N MET A 142 4.17 -2.79 7.84
CA MET A 142 5.35 -2.28 8.52
C MET A 142 5.26 -2.37 10.05
N LYS A 143 4.05 -2.58 10.62
CA LYS A 143 3.86 -2.69 12.07
C LYS A 143 4.83 -3.70 12.69
N LYS A 144 4.82 -4.95 12.21
CA LYS A 144 5.66 -6.03 12.75
C LYS A 144 7.17 -5.75 12.62
N LYS A 145 7.59 -5.07 11.54
CA LYS A 145 9.00 -4.70 11.32
C LYS A 145 9.42 -3.55 12.24
N LEU A 146 8.57 -2.53 12.39
CA LEU A 146 8.80 -1.41 13.28
C LEU A 146 8.81 -1.87 14.74
N GLU A 147 7.82 -2.64 15.17
CA GLU A 147 7.78 -3.25 16.51
C GLU A 147 9.06 -4.04 16.78
N LYS A 148 9.43 -4.98 15.89
CA LYS A 148 10.65 -5.78 16.05
C LYS A 148 11.89 -4.90 16.23
N ASN A 149 12.06 -3.86 15.43
CA ASN A 149 13.23 -2.97 15.53
C ASN A 149 13.20 -2.07 16.77
N LEU A 150 12.03 -1.65 17.23
CA LEU A 150 11.84 -0.85 18.45
C LEU A 150 12.08 -1.68 19.72
N PHE A 151 11.69 -2.96 19.73
CA PHE A 151 11.92 -3.88 20.85
C PHE A 151 13.37 -4.40 20.89
N ILE A 152 13.98 -4.76 19.75
CA ILE A 152 15.38 -5.24 19.70
C ILE A 152 16.35 -4.16 20.19
N SER A 153 16.10 -2.90 19.86
CA SER A 153 16.94 -1.79 20.30
C SER A 153 16.75 -1.41 21.78
N ALA A 154 15.70 -1.91 22.45
CA ALA A 154 15.54 -1.79 23.90
C ALA A 154 16.38 -2.83 24.67
N GLN A 155 16.52 -4.04 24.15
CA GLN A 155 17.34 -5.10 24.77
C GLN A 155 18.84 -5.00 24.45
N GLY A 156 19.21 -4.41 23.31
CA GLY A 156 20.62 -4.30 22.90
C GLY A 156 21.48 -3.32 23.71
N ARG A 157 20.89 -2.50 24.61
CA ARG A 157 21.63 -1.55 25.46
C ARG A 157 21.77 -1.98 26.92
N THR A 158 21.15 -3.08 27.34
CA THR A 158 21.36 -3.67 28.67
C THR A 158 22.48 -4.72 28.69
N ALA A 159 23.23 -4.86 27.60
CA ALA A 159 24.28 -5.87 27.44
C ALA A 159 25.65 -5.28 27.03
N ALA A 160 25.88 -4.00 27.32
CA ALA A 160 27.19 -3.35 27.16
C ALA A 160 27.58 -2.65 28.46
#